data_AF-A0A9P5ZVY9-F1
#
_entry.id   AF-A0A9P5ZVY9-F1
#
_cell.length_a   1.000
_cell.length_b   1.000
_cell.length_c   1.000
_cell.angle_alpha   90.00
_cell.angle_beta   90.00
_cell.angle_gamma   90.00
#
_symmetry.space_group_name_H-M   'P 1'
#
loop_
_entity.id
_entity.type
_entity.pdbx_description
1 polymer ?
#
loop_
_entity_poly.entity_id
_entity_poly.type
_entity_poly.pdbx_seq_one_letter_code
_entity_poly.pdbx_strand_id
1 'polypeptide(L)'
;YHALMDECFPSDMVNRVHVEINNFKQGSQSIKEFTSALQQKLDVVSTIGKQERVSKLWKGFHPHIQASLIKDWLHANTSTQKQV
;
A
#
# COMPACT_ATOMS: atom_id res chain seq x y z
N TYR A 1 -24.32 8.90 -23.26
CA TYR A 1 -23.91 9.14 -21.86
C TYR A 1 -23.12 7.97 -21.26
N HIS A 2 -23.51 6.72 -21.50
CA HIS A 2 -22.77 5.54 -20.99
C HIS A 2 -21.31 5.43 -21.46
N ALA A 3 -21.01 5.72 -22.73
CA ALA A 3 -19.67 5.56 -23.30
C ALA A 3 -18.60 6.49 -22.67
N LEU A 4 -18.98 7.70 -22.23
CA LEU A 4 -18.04 8.67 -21.66
C LEU A 4 -17.63 8.32 -20.22
N MET A 5 -18.52 7.68 -19.47
CA MET A 5 -18.21 7.20 -18.12
C MET A 5 -17.29 5.97 -18.15
N ASP A 6 -17.49 5.06 -19.11
CA ASP A 6 -16.65 3.87 -19.26
C ASP A 6 -15.22 4.21 -19.69
N GLU A 7 -15.06 5.24 -20.54
CA GLU A 7 -13.74 5.76 -20.95
C GLU A 7 -12.99 6.47 -19.81
N CYS A 8 -13.69 7.29 -19.01
CA CYS A 8 -13.04 8.05 -17.94
C CYS A 8 -12.86 7.24 -16.65
N PHE A 9 -13.77 6.31 -16.35
CA PHE A 9 -13.80 5.53 -15.11
C PHE A 9 -14.24 4.10 -15.44
N PRO A 10 -13.32 3.27 -16.00
CA PRO A 10 -13.65 1.92 -16.36
C PRO A 10 -14.18 1.15 -15.15
N SER A 11 -15.19 0.31 -15.36
CA SER A 11 -15.80 -0.54 -14.32
C SER A 11 -14.76 -1.29 -13.46
N ASP A 12 -13.63 -1.69 -14.07
CA ASP A 12 -12.55 -2.42 -13.42
C ASP A 12 -11.46 -1.54 -12.79
N MET A 13 -11.62 -0.21 -12.72
CA MET A 13 -10.60 0.70 -12.19
C MET A 13 -10.15 0.30 -10.78
N VAL A 14 -11.10 0.00 -9.88
CA VAL A 14 -10.81 -0.43 -8.51
C VAL A 14 -10.05 -1.76 -8.49
N ASN A 15 -10.43 -2.70 -9.35
CA ASN A 15 -9.75 -3.99 -9.47
C ASN A 15 -8.31 -3.83 -9.96
N ARG A 16 -8.07 -2.94 -10.93
CA ARG A 16 -6.73 -2.63 -11.43
C ARG A 16 -5.87 -2.03 -10.33
N VAL A 17 -6.38 -1.05 -9.58
CA VAL A 17 -5.64 -0.44 -8.47
C VAL A 17 -5.37 -1.45 -7.35
N HIS A 18 -6.29 -2.38 -7.05
CA HIS A 18 -6.02 -3.49 -6.14
C HIS A 18 -4.82 -4.34 -6.57
N VAL A 19 -4.74 -4.70 -7.85
CA VAL A 19 -3.62 -5.46 -8.42
C VAL A 19 -2.32 -4.66 -8.35
N GLU A 20 -2.37 -3.35 -8.62
CA GLU A 20 -1.21 -2.49 -8.50
C GLU A 20 -0.70 -2.41 -7.06
N ILE A 21 -1.59 -2.19 -6.08
CA ILE A 21 -1.23 -2.15 -4.64
C ILE A 21 -0.54 -3.44 -4.22
N ASN A 22 -1.03 -4.60 -4.70
CA ASN A 22 -0.46 -5.91 -4.35
C ASN A 22 0.97 -6.09 -4.86
N ASN A 23 1.32 -5.45 -5.98
CA ASN A 23 2.63 -5.55 -6.60
C ASN A 23 3.50 -4.30 -6.36
N PHE A 24 3.00 -3.32 -5.60
CA PHE A 24 3.68 -2.06 -5.38
C PHE A 24 4.89 -2.25 -4.47
N LYS A 25 6.07 -1.87 -4.98
CA LYS A 25 7.35 -1.98 -4.28
C LYS A 25 8.05 -0.64 -4.28
N GLN A 26 8.88 -0.41 -3.27
CA GLN A 26 9.63 0.83 -3.09
C GLN A 26 10.56 1.14 -4.28
N GLY A 27 11.26 0.14 -4.82
CA GLY A 27 12.16 0.33 -5.96
C GLY A 27 13.19 1.44 -5.69
N SER A 28 13.44 2.32 -6.64
CA SER A 28 14.38 3.43 -6.45
C SER A 28 13.83 4.61 -5.62
N GLN A 29 12.58 4.53 -5.14
CA GLN A 29 11.94 5.63 -4.43
C GLN A 29 12.45 5.75 -2.99
N SER A 30 12.46 6.99 -2.48
CA SER A 30 12.63 7.20 -1.04
C SER A 30 11.43 6.61 -0.27
N ILE A 31 11.62 6.34 1.02
CA ILE A 31 10.56 5.82 1.89
C ILE A 31 9.34 6.74 1.87
N LYS A 32 9.55 8.07 1.87
CA LYS A 32 8.50 9.09 1.87
C LYS A 32 7.71 9.11 0.56
N GLU A 33 8.41 9.01 -0.57
CA GLU A 33 7.75 8.97 -1.88
C GLU A 33 6.95 7.69 -2.05
N PHE A 34 7.52 6.55 -1.64
CA PHE A 34 6.84 5.27 -1.67
C PHE A 34 5.58 5.26 -0.79
N THR A 35 5.68 5.73 0.47
CA THR A 35 4.51 5.79 1.37
C THR A 35 3.44 6.72 0.85
N SER A 36 3.81 7.88 0.32
CA SER A 36 2.86 8.83 -0.27
C SER A 36 2.15 8.25 -1.50
N ALA A 37 2.89 7.61 -2.41
CA ALA A 37 2.33 6.98 -3.58
C ALA A 37 1.41 5.80 -3.24
N LEU A 38 1.81 4.97 -2.26
CA LEU A 38 0.96 3.88 -1.78
C LEU A 38 -0.32 4.41 -1.13
N GLN A 39 -0.22 5.47 -0.33
CA GLN A 39 -1.38 6.10 0.31
C GLN A 39 -2.39 6.60 -0.74
N GLN A 40 -1.93 7.29 -1.78
CA GLN A 40 -2.80 7.73 -2.88
C GLN A 40 -3.55 6.57 -3.55
N LYS A 41 -2.88 5.44 -3.78
CA LYS A 41 -3.52 4.24 -4.34
C LYS A 41 -4.54 3.63 -3.37
N LEU A 42 -4.22 3.60 -2.08
CA LEU A 42 -5.13 3.13 -1.03
C LEU A 42 -6.36 4.02 -0.86
N ASP A 43 -6.25 5.33 -1.09
CA ASP A 43 -7.40 6.25 -1.02
C ASP A 43 -8.40 6.01 -2.16
N VAL A 44 -7.93 5.59 -3.34
CA VAL A 44 -8.79 5.13 -4.44
C VAL A 44 -9.57 3.86 -4.04
N VAL A 45 -8.99 3.02 -3.18
CA VAL A 45 -9.57 1.75 -2.73
C VAL A 45 -10.00 1.87 -1.26
N SER A 46 -11.17 2.47 -1.03
CA SER A 46 -11.68 2.73 0.32
C SER A 46 -11.93 1.48 1.18
N THR A 47 -11.95 0.27 0.60
CA THR A 47 -12.30 -0.98 1.29
C THR A 47 -11.15 -1.67 2.03
N ILE A 48 -9.90 -1.21 1.88
CA ILE A 48 -8.74 -1.89 2.50
C ILE A 48 -8.63 -1.52 3.98
N GLY A 49 -8.77 -2.52 4.86
CA GLY A 49 -8.66 -2.36 6.31
C GLY A 49 -7.25 -1.96 6.78
N LYS A 50 -7.16 -1.29 7.94
CA LYS A 50 -5.90 -0.72 8.46
C LYS A 50 -4.75 -1.74 8.56
N GLN A 51 -5.03 -2.94 9.03
CA GLN A 51 -4.03 -4.01 9.13
C GLN A 51 -3.51 -4.44 7.75
N GLU A 52 -4.40 -4.54 6.76
CA GLU A 52 -4.01 -4.88 5.41
C GLU A 52 -3.15 -3.77 4.79
N ARG A 53 -3.47 -2.49 5.01
CA ARG A 53 -2.64 -1.35 4.58
C ARG A 53 -1.21 -1.46 5.12
N VAL A 54 -1.07 -1.78 6.41
CA VAL A 54 0.24 -1.99 7.05
C VAL A 54 0.96 -3.19 6.42
N SER A 55 0.25 -4.28 6.15
CA SER A 55 0.83 -5.46 5.49
C SER A 55 1.34 -5.15 4.09
N LYS A 56 0.58 -4.39 3.28
CA LYS A 56 1.01 -3.97 1.93
C LYS A 56 2.21 -3.04 1.99
N LEU A 57 2.20 -2.07 2.91
CA LEU A 57 3.32 -1.15 3.13
C LEU A 57 4.60 -1.92 3.49
N TRP A 58 4.51 -2.82 4.48
CA TRP A 58 5.66 -3.59 4.94
C TRP A 58 6.21 -4.49 3.82
N LYS A 59 5.35 -5.18 3.08
CA LYS A 59 5.75 -6.06 1.97
C LYS A 59 6.42 -5.30 0.81
N GLY A 60 6.02 -4.04 0.58
CA GLY A 60 6.57 -3.22 -0.49
C GLY A 60 7.91 -2.57 -0.15
N PHE A 61 8.32 -2.49 1.11
CA PHE A 61 9.63 -1.96 1.49
C PHE A 61 10.80 -2.79 0.98
N HIS A 62 11.97 -2.16 0.89
CA HIS A 62 13.20 -2.87 0.63
C HIS A 62 13.53 -3.93 1.70
N PRO A 63 14.18 -5.05 1.31
CA PRO A 63 14.56 -6.10 2.26
C PRO A 63 15.40 -5.60 3.44
N HIS A 64 16.28 -4.61 3.22
CA HIS A 64 17.09 -4.05 4.31
C HIS A 64 16.25 -3.27 5.33
N ILE A 65 15.19 -2.58 4.88
CA ILE A 65 14.26 -1.87 5.77
C ILE A 65 13.41 -2.89 6.53
N GLN A 66 12.89 -3.92 5.85
CA GLN A 66 12.16 -5.01 6.50
C GLN A 66 13.01 -5.68 7.58
N ALA A 67 14.29 -5.95 7.31
CA ALA A 67 15.22 -6.52 8.28
C ALA A 67 15.44 -5.59 9.48
N SER A 68 15.59 -4.29 9.26
CA SER A 68 15.69 -3.31 10.35
C SER A 68 14.42 -3.25 11.19
N LEU A 69 13.25 -3.21 10.56
CA LEU A 69 11.95 -3.20 11.25
C LEU A 69 11.74 -4.48 12.07
N ILE A 70 12.14 -5.64 11.55
CA ILE A 70 12.11 -6.90 12.31
C ILE A 70 13.04 -6.82 13.53
N LYS A 71 14.25 -6.26 13.37
CA LYS A 71 15.20 -6.08 14.47
C LYS A 71 14.62 -5.19 15.57
N ASP A 72 13.81 -4.20 15.20
CA ASP A 72 13.10 -3.30 16.11
C ASP A 72 11.74 -3.86 16.60
N TRP A 73 11.47 -5.16 16.36
CA TRP A 73 10.22 -5.85 16.74
C TRP A 73 8.94 -5.28 16.10
N LEU A 74 9.08 -4.54 15.01
CA LEU A 74 7.98 -3.98 14.21
C LEU A 74 7.63 -4.96 13.07
N HIS A 75 6.84 -5.98 13.41
CA HIS A 75 6.32 -6.94 12.42
C HIS A 75 5.02 -6.43 11.77
N ALA A 76 4.83 -6.80 10.49
CA ALA A 76 3.62 -6.47 9.72
C ALA A 76 2.29 -6.87 10.38
N ASN A 77 2.31 -7.91 11.22
CA ASN A 77 1.10 -8.52 11.79
C ASN A 77 0.99 -8.39 13.32
N THR A 78 2.02 -7.91 14.02
CA THR A 78 2.05 -7.92 15.50
C THR A 78 2.55 -6.62 16.12
N SER A 79 2.35 -5.48 15.44
CA SER A 79 2.61 -4.19 16.07
C SER A 79 1.51 -3.84 17.07
N THR A 80 1.52 -4.49 18.24
CA THR A 80 0.99 -3.90 19.47
C THR A 80 1.78 -2.63 19.68
N GLN A 81 1.20 -1.49 19.28
CA GLN A 81 1.76 -0.17 19.53
C GLN A 81 2.03 -0.08 21.03
N LYS A 82 3.29 -0.21 21.46
CA LYS A 82 3.66 0.23 22.81
C LYS A 82 3.54 1.76 22.76
N GLN A 83 2.47 2.26 23.34
CA GLN A 83 2.37 3.66 23.71
C GLN A 83 3.53 3.93 24.68
N VAL A 84 4.49 4.73 24.24
CA VAL A 84 5.51 5.34 25.11
C VAL A 84 5.08 6.77 25.35
#